data_AF-A0A971LWP2-F1
#
_entry.id   AF-A0A971LWP2-F1
#
_cell.length_a   1.000
_cell.length_b   1.000
_cell.length_c   1.000
_cell.angle_alpha   90.00
_cell.angle_beta   90.00
_cell.angle_gamma   90.00
#
_symmetry.space_group_name_H-M   'P 1'
#
loop_
_entity.id
_entity.type
_entity.pdbx_description
1 polymer ?
#
loop_
_entity_poly.entity_id
_entity_poly.type
_entity_poly.pdbx_seq_one_letter_code
_entity_poly.pdbx_strand_id
1 'polypeptide(L)' 'MPVYKELEDTAFSLEVGEISGLIKTDLGYHIILLEDRKDTYEELREDIIPVLKNQKYIEKLTKLREEADVKIYLDND' A
#
# COMPACT_ATOMS: atom_id res chain seq x y z
N MET A 1 7.51 -3.27 2.72
CA MET A 1 8.76 -2.58 2.37
C MET A 1 8.53 -1.10 2.68
N PRO A 2 9.38 -0.42 3.47
CA PRO A 2 9.25 1.02 3.64
C PRO A 2 9.45 1.70 2.27
N VAL A 3 8.59 2.67 1.96
CA VAL A 3 8.74 3.51 0.77
C VAL A 3 9.78 4.58 1.11
N TYR A 4 10.85 4.67 0.34
CA TYR A 4 11.88 5.68 0.49
C TYR A 4 11.52 6.88 -0.36
N LYS A 5 11.60 8.08 0.24
CA LYS A 5 11.24 9.30 -0.46
C LYS A 5 12.08 9.50 -1.73
N GLU A 6 13.37 9.19 -1.70
CA GLU A 6 14.23 9.31 -2.88
C GLU A 6 13.81 8.36 -4.01
N LEU A 7 13.30 7.18 -3.65
CA LEU A 7 12.82 6.17 -4.59
C LEU A 7 11.48 6.59 -5.19
N GLU A 8 10.56 7.08 -4.36
CA GLU A 8 9.25 7.58 -4.77
C GLU A 8 9.39 8.79 -5.70
N ASP A 9 10.17 9.79 -5.29
CA ASP A 9 10.41 11.00 -6.08
C ASP A 9 11.02 10.66 -7.45
N THR A 10 11.97 9.71 -7.49
CA THR A 10 12.55 9.24 -8.75
C THR A 10 11.51 8.51 -9.59
N ALA A 11 10.76 7.55 -9.02
CA ALA A 11 9.76 6.77 -9.74
C ALA A 11 8.71 7.65 -10.43
N PHE A 12 8.23 8.71 -9.76
CA PHE A 12 7.25 9.63 -10.33
C PHE A 12 7.81 10.54 -11.42
N SER A 13 9.13 10.77 -11.44
CA SER A 13 9.80 11.60 -12.45
C SER A 13 10.09 10.87 -13.76
N LEU A 14 10.10 9.53 -13.77
CA LEU A 14 10.44 8.72 -14.94
C LEU A 14 9.30 8.65 -15.96
N GLU A 15 9.66 8.46 -17.23
CA GLU A 15 8.74 8.06 -18.29
C GLU A 15 8.54 6.53 -18.31
N VAL A 16 7.41 6.07 -18.85
CA VAL A 16 7.13 4.63 -18.95
C VAL A 16 8.15 3.96 -19.88
N GLY A 17 8.78 2.89 -19.40
CA GLY A 17 9.89 2.20 -20.05
C GLY A 17 11.27 2.73 -19.67
N GLU A 18 11.36 3.82 -18.90
CA GLU A 18 12.64 4.41 -18.49
C GLU A 18 13.23 3.70 -17.27
N ILE A 19 14.55 3.46 -17.33
CA ILE A 19 15.34 2.94 -16.21
C ILE A 19 16.02 4.11 -15.50
N SER A 20 15.88 4.17 -14.18
CA SER A 20 16.49 5.21 -13.36
C SER A 20 18.02 5.14 -13.36
N GLY A 21 18.65 6.25 -12.96
CA GLY A 21 20.00 6.22 -12.43
C GLY A 21 20.09 5.45 -11.09
N LEU A 22 21.28 5.44 -10.50
CA LEU A 22 21.51 4.80 -9.20
C LEU A 22 20.90 5.65 -8.07
N ILE A 23 19.91 5.12 -7.36
CA ILE A 23 19.23 5.77 -6.24
C ILE A 23 19.85 5.26 -4.93
N LYS A 24 20.28 6.16 -4.03
CA LYS A 24 20.78 5.80 -2.71
C LYS A 24 19.68 5.97 -1.65
N THR A 25 19.46 4.94 -0.85
CA THR A 25 18.53 4.94 0.30
C THR A 25 19.25 4.40 1.54
N ASP A 26 18.59 4.41 2.70
CA ASP A 26 19.14 3.85 3.93
C ASP A 26 19.40 2.34 3.87
N LEU A 27 18.72 1.63 2.95
CA LEU A 27 18.93 0.19 2.72
C LEU A 27 20.06 -0.11 1.73
N GLY A 28 20.52 0.87 0.96
CA GLY A 28 21.57 0.68 -0.04
C GLY A 28 21.29 1.42 -1.35
N TYR A 29 21.47 0.71 -2.46
CA TYR A 29 21.31 1.27 -3.80
C TYR A 29 20.20 0.56 -4.57
N HIS A 30 19.39 1.34 -5.28
CA HIS A 30 18.27 0.85 -6.09
C HIS A 30 18.38 1.39 -7.51
N ILE A 31 17.99 0.56 -8.48
CA ILE A 31 17.72 0.93 -9.86
C ILE A 31 16.30 0.46 -10.14
N ILE A 32 15.47 1.33 -10.69
CA ILE A 32 14.05 1.05 -10.93
C ILE A 32 13.73 1.24 -12.41
N LEU A 33 12.79 0.45 -12.93
CA LEU A 33 12.19 0.59 -14.26
C LEU A 33 10.73 0.99 -14.05
N LEU A 34 10.28 2.06 -14.71
CA LEU A 34 8.86 2.38 -14.70
C LEU A 34 8.14 1.53 -15.77
N GLU A 35 7.50 0.44 -15.37
CA GLU A 35 6.85 -0.47 -16.32
C GLU A 35 5.52 0.06 -16.86
N ASP A 36 4.75 0.74 -16.02
CA ASP A 36 3.42 1.24 -16.36
C ASP A 36 3.05 2.43 -15.46
N ARG A 37 2.11 3.27 -15.93
CA ARG A 37 1.60 4.43 -15.21
C ARG A 37 0.09 4.53 -15.40
N LYS A 38 -0.64 4.54 -14.28
CA LYS A 38 -2.10 4.73 -14.25
C LYS A 38 -2.42 6.12 -13.71
N ASP A 39 -2.81 7.04 -14.59
CA ASP A 39 -3.04 8.44 -14.25
C ASP A 39 -4.53 8.79 -14.12
N THR A 40 -5.42 7.92 -14.59
CA THR A 40 -6.86 8.17 -14.55
C THR A 40 -7.55 7.42 -13.41
N TYR A 41 -8.63 8.01 -12.90
CA TYR A 41 -9.45 7.37 -11.88
C TYR A 41 -10.03 6.04 -12.39
N GLU A 42 -10.50 5.99 -13.64
CA GLU A 42 -11.08 4.78 -14.24
C GLU A 42 -10.09 3.60 -14.26
N GLU A 43 -8.82 3.82 -14.57
CA GLU A 43 -7.76 2.80 -14.56
C GLU A 43 -7.44 2.29 -13.15
N LEU A 44 -7.53 3.18 -12.16
CA LEU A 44 -7.24 2.90 -10.76
C LEU A 44 -8.44 2.31 -10.00
N ARG A 45 -9.66 2.57 -10.48
CA ARG A 45 -10.91 2.28 -9.78
C ARG A 45 -11.03 0.81 -9.38
N GLU A 46 -10.73 -0.09 -10.31
CA GLU A 46 -10.86 -1.53 -10.09
C GLU A 46 -9.85 -2.05 -9.06
N ASP A 47 -8.68 -1.40 -8.94
CA ASP A 47 -7.65 -1.76 -7.96
C ASP A 47 -7.91 -1.12 -6.58
N ILE A 48 -8.41 0.13 -6.55
CA ILE A 48 -8.62 0.90 -5.32
C ILE A 48 -9.88 0.44 -4.57
N ILE A 49 -10.98 0.14 -5.27
CA ILE A 49 -12.27 -0.21 -4.61
C ILE A 49 -12.13 -1.42 -3.67
N PRO A 50 -11.51 -2.55 -4.06
CA PRO A 50 -11.33 -3.70 -3.18
C PRO A 50 -10.52 -3.36 -1.92
N VAL A 51 -9.47 -2.55 -2.06
CA VAL A 51 -8.63 -2.09 -0.94
C VAL A 51 -9.46 -1.28 0.05
N LEU A 52 -10.20 -0.29 -0.43
CA LEU A 52 -11.06 0.55 0.41
C LEU A 52 -12.18 -0.24 1.09
N LYS A 53 -12.79 -1.21 0.38
CA LYS A 53 -13.81 -2.09 0.95
C LYS A 53 -13.26 -2.94 2.10
N ASN A 54 -12.07 -3.52 1.93
CA ASN A 54 -11.45 -4.32 2.97
C ASN A 54 -11.09 -3.46 4.19
N GLN A 55 -10.51 -2.27 3.97
CA GLN A 55 -10.25 -1.31 5.06
C GLN A 55 -11.51 -0.97 5.85
N LYS A 56 -12.61 -0.64 5.16
CA LYS A 56 -13.90 -0.35 5.81
C LYS A 56 -14.51 -1.55 6.51
N TYR A 57 -14.32 -2.75 5.97
CA TYR A 57 -14.78 -3.98 6.58
C TYR A 57 -14.07 -4.25 7.92
N ILE A 58 -12.74 -4.15 7.94
CA ILE A 58 -11.94 -4.30 9.16
C ILE A 58 -12.26 -3.22 10.19
N GLU A 59 -12.41 -1.96 9.75
CA GLU A 59 -12.81 -0.85 10.62
C GLU A 59 -14.17 -1.14 11.29
N LYS A 60 -15.14 -1.62 10.50
CA LYS A 60 -16.47 -1.96 11.01
C LYS A 60 -16.43 -3.15 11.96
N LEU A 61 -15.66 -4.20 11.66
CA LEU A 61 -15.49 -5.35 12.55
C LEU A 61 -14.87 -4.94 13.88
N THR A 62 -13.88 -4.05 13.85
CA THR A 62 -13.20 -3.56 15.05
C THR A 62 -14.18 -2.79 15.94
N LYS A 63 -14.95 -1.86 15.36
CA LYS A 63 -16.00 -1.12 16.08
C LYS A 63 -17.05 -2.04 16.69
N LEU A 64 -17.56 -3.01 15.92
CA LEU A 64 -18.56 -3.96 16.42
C LEU A 64 -18.02 -4.83 17.56
N ARG A 65 -16.73 -5.18 17.54
CA ARG A 65 -16.09 -5.93 18.64
C ARG A 65 -15.92 -5.09 19.89
N GLU A 66 -15.62 -3.80 19.74
CA GLU A 66 -15.50 -2.87 20.86
C GLU A 66 -16.86 -2.53 21.50
N GLU A 67 -17.91 -2.40 20.68
CA GLU A 67 -19.27 -2.11 21.14
C GLU A 67 -19.96 -3.33 21.78
N ALA A 68 -19.57 -4.55 21.39
CA ALA A 68 -20.12 -5.77 21.95
C ALA A 68 -19.45 -6.11 23.29
N ASP A 69 -20.24 -6.50 24.30
CA ASP A 69 -19.75 -7.02 25.56
C ASP A 69 -19.23 -8.46 25.36
N VAL A 70 -18.03 -8.59 24.78
CA VAL A 70 -17.41 -9.88 24.43
C VAL A 70 -16.62 -10.41 25.62
N LYS A 71 -17.18 -11.39 26.33
CA LYS A 71 -16.45 -12.18 27.33
C LYS A 71 -15.70 -13.31 26.64
N ILE A 72 -14.38 -13.18 26.52
CA ILE A 72 -13.50 -14.26 26.04
C ILE A 72 -13.20 -15.18 27.22
N TYR A 73 -13.71 -16.41 27.18
CA TYR A 73 -13.27 -17.49 28.06
C TYR A 73 -12.18 -18.26 27.31
N LEU A 74 -10.94 -18.16 27.81
CA LEU A 74 -9.84 -19.02 27.40
C LEU A 74 -9.85 -20.24 28.32
N ASP A 75 -10.26 -21.39 27.81
CA ASP A 75 -9.98 -22.67 28.46
C ASP A 75 -8.49 -22.96 28.22
N ASN A 76 -7.69 -22.79 29.28
CA ASN A 76 -6.30 -23.22 29.30
C ASN A 76 -6.27 -24.72 29.64
N ASP A 77 -6.06 -25.57 28.63
CA ASP A 77 -5.60 -26.95 28.80
C ASP A 77 -4.06 -27.01 28.86
#